data_AF-A0A7J7EPP6-F1
#
_entry.id   AF-A0A7J7EPP6-F1
#
_cell.length_a   1.000
_cell.length_b   1.000
_cell.length_c   1.000
_cell.angle_alpha   90.00
_cell.angle_beta   90.00
_cell.angle_gamma   90.00
#
_symmetry.space_group_name_H-M   'P 1'
#
loop_
_entity.id
_entity.type
_entity.pdbx_description
1 polymer ?
#
loop_
_entity_poly.entity_id
_entity_poly.type
_entity_poly.pdbx_seq_one_letter_code
_entity_poly.pdbx_strand_id
1 'polypeptide(L)'
;MNASACQDPGLYDKCSYTSRDRGWVVGIHTISDQGNRDPRYFFSLKTDRARQVTTINAHRSYLPGQWVHLAATYDGRLMKLYVNGAQVATSGEQVGSIFSPLTQKCKVLMLGGSALNHNYRGYIERLSLWKVARTQREVLLDMETLGLHAPLPQLLLQENWDNVKRAWSPMKDGNSPQVEFSGTHGFLLDTSLEPPLCGQTLCDNTEVIASYNQLPRFRQPKVVRYRVVNLHDDGRENPTVSRQQIDFQHRQLAEAFKHYNISWELEVLEVSNSSLRRRLILANCDISKIGDENCDPECNHTLTGHDGGDCRHLRHPAFVKKQQNGVCDMDCNYERFNFDGGECCDPEITDVTKTCFDPDSPYRMAIELVFLNKDHITSIKLTEFAH
;
A
#
# COMPACT_ATOMS: atom_id res chain seq x y z
N MET A 1 -26.65 21.09 14.45
CA MET A 1 -27.42 19.83 14.38
C MET A 1 -26.58 18.80 13.65
N ASN A 2 -26.79 17.51 13.90
CA ASN A 2 -25.71 16.53 13.82
C ASN A 2 -25.39 16.09 12.39
N ALA A 3 -24.11 16.14 12.02
CA ALA A 3 -23.59 15.39 10.89
C ALA A 3 -23.67 13.89 11.22
N SER A 4 -24.17 13.09 10.28
CA SER A 4 -24.27 11.63 10.43
C SER A 4 -22.91 11.02 10.12
N ALA A 5 -22.15 10.69 11.17
CA ALA A 5 -21.02 9.78 11.08
C ALA A 5 -21.51 8.31 11.08
N CYS A 6 -20.83 7.47 10.31
CA CYS A 6 -20.87 6.01 10.37
C CYS A 6 -19.51 5.56 10.93
N GLN A 7 -19.40 5.59 12.26
CA GLN A 7 -18.18 5.19 12.96
C GLN A 7 -17.96 3.69 12.79
N ASP A 8 -16.77 3.26 12.40
CA ASP A 8 -16.33 1.88 12.59
C ASP A 8 -14.88 1.66 12.14
N PRO A 9 -14.11 0.82 12.86
CA PRO A 9 -14.20 0.45 14.29
C PRO A 9 -13.53 1.45 15.25
N GLY A 10 -13.87 1.41 16.55
CA GLY A 10 -13.27 2.26 17.59
C GLY A 10 -12.96 1.56 18.91
N LEU A 11 -11.93 2.02 19.64
CA LEU A 11 -11.52 1.52 20.96
C LEU A 11 -11.56 2.67 21.98
N TYR A 12 -12.39 2.51 23.01
CA TYR A 12 -12.74 3.59 23.93
C TYR A 12 -12.36 3.29 25.39
N ASP A 13 -12.08 4.34 26.16
CA ASP A 13 -11.95 4.30 27.61
C ASP A 13 -13.34 4.17 28.26
N LYS A 14 -13.49 3.21 29.19
CA LYS A 14 -14.70 2.94 29.98
C LYS A 14 -14.57 3.35 31.45
N CYS A 15 -13.37 3.73 31.91
CA CYS A 15 -13.14 4.22 33.27
C CYS A 15 -13.62 5.68 33.44
N SER A 16 -13.63 6.48 32.36
CA SER A 16 -14.23 7.82 32.37
C SER A 16 -15.71 7.79 32.02
N TYR A 17 -16.58 7.90 33.03
CA TYR A 17 -18.03 8.01 32.83
C TYR A 17 -18.48 9.32 32.16
N THR A 18 -17.62 10.35 32.17
CA THR A 18 -17.96 11.71 31.70
C THR A 18 -17.44 12.05 30.31
N SER A 19 -16.50 11.28 29.75
CA SER A 19 -15.87 11.57 28.44
C SER A 19 -15.50 10.28 27.69
N ARG A 20 -16.39 9.79 26.81
CA ARG A 20 -16.11 8.62 25.95
C ARG A 20 -15.14 8.91 24.80
N ASP A 21 -14.79 10.17 24.62
CA ASP A 21 -13.91 10.72 23.60
C ASP A 21 -12.41 10.43 23.82
N ARG A 22 -12.03 9.67 24.87
CA ARG A 22 -10.68 9.11 25.06
C ARG A 22 -10.53 7.75 24.36
N GLY A 23 -9.45 7.58 23.60
CA GLY A 23 -9.25 6.41 22.74
C GLY A 23 -9.14 6.81 21.27
N TRP A 24 -9.54 5.92 20.36
CA TRP A 24 -9.55 6.19 18.92
C TRP A 24 -10.73 5.56 18.20
N VAL A 25 -11.03 6.06 17.01
CA VAL A 25 -12.03 5.52 16.08
C VAL A 25 -11.63 5.83 14.64
N VAL A 26 -11.75 4.83 13.76
CA VAL A 26 -11.70 5.00 12.30
C VAL A 26 -13.13 4.88 11.74
N GLY A 27 -13.35 5.19 10.47
CA GLY A 27 -14.64 4.95 9.80
C GLY A 27 -14.93 5.99 8.73
N ILE A 28 -16.21 6.23 8.47
CA ILE A 28 -16.69 7.19 7.46
C ILE A 28 -17.54 8.27 8.15
N HIS A 29 -17.31 9.55 7.87
CA HIS A 29 -18.20 10.63 8.31
C HIS A 29 -18.54 11.60 7.20
N THR A 30 -19.57 12.41 7.40
CA THR A 30 -19.92 13.50 6.48
C THR A 30 -19.29 14.82 6.93
N ILE A 31 -18.40 15.37 6.12
CA ILE A 31 -17.98 16.77 6.21
C ILE A 31 -19.07 17.60 5.53
N SER A 32 -19.35 18.80 6.07
CA SER A 32 -20.54 19.59 5.73
C SER A 32 -20.19 21.06 5.51
N ASP A 33 -19.43 21.34 4.46
CA ASP A 33 -19.20 22.73 4.02
C ASP A 33 -20.38 23.23 3.19
N GLN A 34 -21.02 24.28 3.69
CA GLN A 34 -22.04 25.09 3.00
C GLN A 34 -23.22 24.31 2.39
N GLY A 35 -23.56 23.15 2.98
CA GLY A 35 -24.75 22.37 2.64
C GLY A 35 -24.50 21.20 1.68
N ASN A 36 -23.33 21.10 1.06
CA ASN A 36 -22.93 19.87 0.39
C ASN A 36 -22.46 18.84 1.43
N ARG A 37 -22.83 17.56 1.25
CA ARG A 37 -22.44 16.47 2.17
C ARG A 37 -21.36 15.64 1.52
N ASP A 38 -20.14 15.82 1.98
CA ASP A 38 -18.98 15.09 1.47
C ASP A 38 -18.62 13.94 2.45
N PRO A 39 -19.01 12.69 2.15
CA PRO A 39 -18.63 11.56 2.98
C PRO A 39 -17.13 11.28 2.78
N ARG A 40 -16.38 11.08 3.86
CA ARG A 40 -14.94 10.76 3.81
C ARG A 40 -14.55 9.74 4.85
N TYR A 41 -13.51 8.96 4.55
CA TYR A 41 -12.81 8.17 5.55
C TYR A 41 -12.10 9.09 6.56
N PHE A 42 -12.08 8.71 7.84
CA PHE A 42 -11.43 9.48 8.90
C PHE A 42 -10.78 8.59 9.96
N PHE A 43 -9.83 9.17 10.70
CA PHE A 43 -9.25 8.62 11.92
C PHE A 43 -9.21 9.70 13.02
N SER A 44 -9.93 9.45 14.10
CA SER A 44 -9.94 10.29 15.31
C SER A 44 -9.15 9.64 16.44
N LEU A 45 -8.38 10.42 17.17
CA LEU A 45 -7.59 10.00 18.34
C LEU A 45 -7.61 11.08 19.42
N LYS A 46 -7.67 10.64 20.68
CA LYS A 46 -7.38 11.47 21.86
C LYS A 46 -6.53 10.68 22.85
N THR A 47 -5.29 11.13 23.09
CA THR A 47 -4.41 10.51 24.08
C THR A 47 -4.81 10.89 25.51
N ASP A 48 -4.30 10.16 26.50
CA ASP A 48 -4.64 10.31 27.91
C ASP A 48 -4.43 11.75 28.46
N ARG A 49 -3.49 12.50 27.85
CA ARG A 49 -3.14 13.88 28.19
C ARG A 49 -3.68 14.93 27.22
N ALA A 50 -4.29 14.53 26.11
CA ALA A 50 -4.80 15.46 25.10
C ALA A 50 -6.09 16.15 25.58
N ARG A 51 -6.15 17.48 25.42
CA ARG A 51 -7.33 18.28 25.79
C ARG A 51 -8.50 18.02 24.83
N GLN A 52 -8.21 17.86 23.54
CA GLN A 52 -9.18 17.67 22.47
C GLN A 52 -8.87 16.42 21.64
N VAL A 53 -9.87 15.95 20.90
CA VAL A 53 -9.72 14.91 19.88
C VAL A 53 -9.09 15.56 18.65
N THR A 54 -8.05 14.95 18.08
CA THR A 54 -7.59 15.26 16.72
C THR A 54 -8.28 14.30 15.76
N THR A 55 -8.74 14.80 14.62
CA THR A 55 -9.32 13.97 13.56
C THR A 55 -8.62 14.30 12.24
N ILE A 56 -8.08 13.28 11.58
CA ILE A 56 -7.55 13.39 10.22
C ILE A 56 -8.51 12.70 9.24
N ASN A 57 -8.71 13.32 8.08
CA ASN A 57 -9.65 12.87 7.05
C ASN A 57 -8.90 12.53 5.77
N ALA A 58 -9.40 11.58 4.99
CA ALA A 58 -8.92 11.37 3.63
C ALA A 58 -9.12 12.64 2.78
N HIS A 59 -8.21 12.87 1.83
CA HIS A 59 -8.30 14.02 0.92
C HIS A 59 -9.34 13.82 -0.20
N ARG A 60 -9.61 12.56 -0.61
CA ARG A 60 -10.70 12.18 -1.54
C ARG A 60 -12.01 11.89 -0.79
N SER A 61 -13.13 12.05 -1.49
CA SER A 61 -14.46 11.59 -1.06
C SER A 61 -14.55 10.07 -1.02
N TYR A 62 -15.41 9.55 -0.15
CA TYR A 62 -15.83 8.16 -0.09
C TYR A 62 -16.68 7.79 -1.30
N LEU A 63 -16.42 6.61 -1.88
CA LEU A 63 -17.19 6.02 -2.98
C LEU A 63 -17.82 4.71 -2.49
N PRO A 64 -19.16 4.55 -2.52
CA PRO A 64 -19.82 3.27 -2.25
C PRO A 64 -19.68 2.31 -3.44
N GLY A 65 -20.05 1.04 -3.25
CA GLY A 65 -20.08 0.01 -4.28
C GLY A 65 -18.77 -0.74 -4.51
N GLN A 66 -17.73 -0.49 -3.70
CA GLN A 66 -16.41 -1.08 -3.87
C GLN A 66 -15.78 -1.52 -2.53
N TRP A 67 -14.92 -2.53 -2.59
CA TRP A 67 -14.04 -2.90 -1.48
C TRP A 67 -12.93 -1.87 -1.29
N VAL A 68 -12.71 -1.46 -0.03
CA VAL A 68 -11.63 -0.56 0.36
C VAL A 68 -10.94 -1.09 1.61
N HIS A 69 -9.61 -1.14 1.53
CA HIS A 69 -8.75 -1.43 2.68
C HIS A 69 -8.41 -0.14 3.42
N LEU A 70 -8.80 -0.04 4.69
CA LEU A 70 -8.69 1.15 5.53
C LEU A 70 -7.79 0.87 6.74
N ALA A 71 -6.66 1.57 6.84
CA ALA A 71 -5.72 1.38 7.95
C ALA A 71 -5.41 2.70 8.68
N ALA A 72 -5.27 2.63 9.99
CA ALA A 72 -5.06 3.78 10.86
C ALA A 72 -4.00 3.47 11.92
N THR A 73 -3.08 4.41 12.14
CA THR A 73 -1.80 4.10 12.80
C THR A 73 -1.38 5.23 13.71
N TYR A 74 -0.83 4.91 14.89
CA TYR A 74 -0.31 5.90 15.83
C TYR A 74 0.88 5.34 16.63
N ASP A 75 2.05 5.97 16.46
CA ASP A 75 3.33 5.55 17.07
C ASP A 75 3.61 6.16 18.46
N GLY A 76 2.75 7.05 18.95
CA GLY A 76 2.99 7.86 20.15
C GLY A 76 3.29 9.35 19.87
N ARG A 77 3.39 9.74 18.60
CA ARG A 77 3.64 11.12 18.12
C ARG A 77 2.93 11.45 16.80
N LEU A 78 2.81 10.50 15.87
CA LEU A 78 2.25 10.69 14.53
C LEU A 78 1.03 9.80 14.33
N MET A 79 -0.11 10.43 14.08
CA MET A 79 -1.29 9.79 13.51
C MET A 79 -1.12 9.66 12.00
N LYS A 80 -1.55 8.54 11.42
CA LYS A 80 -1.66 8.37 9.96
C LYS A 80 -2.92 7.59 9.59
N LEU A 81 -3.46 7.90 8.41
CA LEU A 81 -4.59 7.22 7.77
C LEU A 81 -4.16 6.75 6.38
N TYR A 82 -4.52 5.53 6.02
CA TYR A 82 -4.21 4.88 4.75
C TYR A 82 -5.49 4.31 4.13
N VAL A 83 -5.61 4.39 2.80
CA VAL A 83 -6.73 3.89 1.99
C VAL A 83 -6.15 3.14 0.79
N ASN A 84 -6.54 1.88 0.59
CA ASN A 84 -5.98 0.98 -0.43
C ASN A 84 -4.45 1.02 -0.46
N GLY A 85 -3.85 0.84 0.72
CA GLY A 85 -2.40 0.93 0.91
C GLY A 85 -1.86 2.37 1.03
N ALA A 86 -2.32 3.32 0.22
CA ALA A 86 -1.76 4.67 0.15
C ALA A 86 -2.00 5.53 1.40
N GLN A 87 -0.97 6.22 1.91
CA GLN A 87 -1.09 7.13 3.06
C GLN A 87 -1.83 8.44 2.69
N VAL A 88 -3.13 8.53 3.00
CA VAL A 88 -4.00 9.65 2.58
C VAL A 88 -4.01 10.86 3.52
N ALA A 89 -3.57 10.71 4.77
CA ALA A 89 -3.42 11.80 5.74
C ALA A 89 -2.46 11.48 6.89
N THR A 90 -1.93 12.53 7.54
CA THR A 90 -1.04 12.44 8.72
C THR A 90 -1.26 13.64 9.67
N SER A 91 -0.98 13.49 10.97
CA SER A 91 -0.95 14.60 11.94
C SER A 91 -0.04 14.32 13.13
N GLY A 92 0.61 15.37 13.66
CA GLY A 92 1.48 15.32 14.85
C GLY A 92 0.88 15.96 16.12
N GLU A 93 -0.42 16.28 16.14
CA GLU A 93 -1.07 16.97 17.27
C GLU A 93 -1.21 16.12 18.53
N GLN A 94 -1.36 14.80 18.37
CA GLN A 94 -1.55 13.85 19.47
C GLN A 94 -0.19 13.28 19.90
N VAL A 95 0.10 13.37 21.19
CA VAL A 95 1.39 12.93 21.75
C VAL A 95 1.18 12.07 23.00
N GLY A 96 2.02 11.05 23.14
CA GLY A 96 2.06 10.13 24.28
C GLY A 96 1.02 9.02 24.22
N SER A 97 0.93 8.26 25.32
CA SER A 97 0.11 7.06 25.42
C SER A 97 -1.40 7.34 25.28
N ILE A 98 -2.08 6.52 24.48
CA ILE A 98 -3.53 6.60 24.27
C ILE A 98 -4.30 6.40 25.60
N PHE A 99 -3.81 5.49 26.45
CA PHE A 99 -4.38 5.17 27.76
C PHE A 99 -3.27 5.20 28.82
N SER A 100 -3.53 5.80 29.98
CA SER A 100 -2.64 5.76 31.15
C SER A 100 -2.64 4.36 31.80
N PRO A 101 -1.65 4.01 32.65
CA PRO A 101 -1.63 2.72 33.36
C PRO A 101 -2.90 2.41 34.17
N LEU A 102 -3.67 3.43 34.55
CA LEU A 102 -4.98 3.31 35.19
C LEU A 102 -6.06 2.91 34.16
N THR A 103 -6.23 3.69 33.09
CA THR A 103 -7.30 3.47 32.09
C THR A 103 -7.00 2.31 31.13
N GLN A 104 -5.76 1.84 31.05
CA GLN A 104 -5.37 0.65 30.27
C GLN A 104 -6.12 -0.63 30.66
N LYS A 105 -6.67 -0.74 31.88
CA LYS A 105 -7.52 -1.87 32.31
C LYS A 105 -9.01 -1.71 31.98
N CYS A 106 -9.40 -0.55 31.43
CA CYS A 106 -10.77 -0.08 31.26
C CYS A 106 -11.09 0.20 29.77
N LYS A 107 -10.87 -0.77 28.88
CA LYS A 107 -11.01 -0.54 27.42
C LYS A 107 -12.14 -1.37 26.82
N VAL A 108 -12.89 -0.80 25.87
CA VAL A 108 -13.92 -1.49 25.08
C VAL A 108 -13.69 -1.24 23.60
N LEU A 109 -13.52 -2.32 22.83
CA LEU A 109 -13.53 -2.29 21.37
C LEU A 109 -14.99 -2.31 20.89
N MET A 110 -15.29 -1.53 19.85
CA MET A 110 -16.61 -1.40 19.25
C MET A 110 -16.52 -1.54 17.74
N LEU A 111 -17.56 -2.16 17.19
CA LEU A 111 -17.80 -2.49 15.79
C LEU A 111 -19.32 -2.43 15.55
N GLY A 112 -19.75 -2.19 14.31
CA GLY A 112 -21.14 -1.95 13.91
C GLY A 112 -21.64 -0.53 14.19
N GLY A 113 -20.79 0.38 14.70
CA GLY A 113 -21.18 1.73 15.07
C GLY A 113 -21.01 2.13 16.53
N SER A 114 -21.88 3.03 16.99
CA SER A 114 -21.76 3.70 18.28
C SER A 114 -23.05 3.70 19.12
N ALA A 115 -22.87 3.86 20.43
CA ALA A 115 -23.98 3.93 21.39
C ALA A 115 -24.98 5.08 21.13
N LEU A 116 -24.62 6.06 20.29
CA LEU A 116 -25.47 7.19 19.89
C LEU A 116 -26.25 6.94 18.58
N ASN A 117 -26.39 5.67 18.15
CA ASN A 117 -27.02 5.26 16.88
C ASN A 117 -26.28 5.72 15.61
N HIS A 118 -24.98 6.01 15.71
CA HIS A 118 -24.08 6.17 14.57
C HIS A 118 -23.67 4.78 14.07
N ASN A 119 -24.60 4.09 13.41
CA ASN A 119 -24.42 2.71 12.95
C ASN A 119 -23.72 2.67 11.59
N TYR A 120 -22.76 1.77 11.43
CA TYR A 120 -22.22 1.42 10.11
C TYR A 120 -23.26 0.65 9.28
N ARG A 121 -23.13 0.70 7.96
CA ARG A 121 -23.90 -0.07 6.98
C ARG A 121 -22.94 -0.48 5.86
N GLY A 122 -23.04 -1.74 5.45
CA GLY A 122 -22.05 -2.39 4.61
C GLY A 122 -21.48 -3.63 5.28
N TYR A 123 -20.46 -4.19 4.64
CA TYR A 123 -19.77 -5.42 4.97
C TYR A 123 -18.37 -5.13 5.49
N ILE A 124 -17.87 -6.00 6.37
CA ILE A 124 -16.50 -5.97 6.89
C ILE A 124 -15.91 -7.35 6.65
N GLU A 125 -14.85 -7.47 5.84
CA GLU A 125 -14.28 -8.79 5.53
C GLU A 125 -13.20 -9.19 6.54
N ARG A 126 -12.23 -8.30 6.81
CA ARG A 126 -11.12 -8.58 7.74
C ARG A 126 -10.93 -7.41 8.71
N LEU A 127 -10.67 -7.72 9.98
CA LEU A 127 -10.36 -6.74 11.03
C LEU A 127 -9.12 -7.20 11.81
N SER A 128 -8.08 -6.37 11.81
CA SER A 128 -6.80 -6.66 12.50
C SER A 128 -6.38 -5.50 13.39
N LEU A 129 -6.03 -5.78 14.64
CA LEU A 129 -5.55 -4.81 15.63
C LEU A 129 -4.22 -5.27 16.23
N TRP A 130 -3.23 -4.39 16.20
CA TRP A 130 -1.91 -4.63 16.77
C TRP A 130 -1.60 -3.66 17.91
N LYS A 131 -0.42 -3.82 18.52
CA LYS A 131 0.02 -3.10 19.73
C LYS A 131 0.77 -1.78 19.47
N VAL A 132 0.91 -1.35 18.21
CA VAL A 132 2.09 -0.57 17.69
C VAL A 132 1.76 0.17 16.35
N ALA A 133 2.73 0.86 15.67
CA ALA A 133 2.66 1.66 14.40
C ALA A 133 3.38 1.25 13.04
N ARG A 134 2.87 0.41 12.10
CA ARG A 134 3.69 -0.19 10.97
C ARG A 134 4.27 0.83 9.97
N THR A 135 5.25 0.33 9.21
CA THR A 135 5.67 0.89 7.93
C THR A 135 4.53 0.91 6.89
N GLN A 136 4.72 1.73 5.86
CA GLN A 136 3.95 1.70 4.61
C GLN A 136 3.99 0.31 3.92
N ARG A 137 5.14 -0.38 3.93
CA ARG A 137 5.29 -1.72 3.30
C ARG A 137 4.38 -2.75 3.96
N GLU A 138 4.29 -2.69 5.27
CA GLU A 138 3.47 -3.60 6.06
C GLU A 138 1.96 -3.31 5.97
N VAL A 139 1.52 -2.07 5.66
CA VAL A 139 0.11 -1.80 5.28
C VAL A 139 -0.27 -2.63 4.06
N LEU A 140 0.64 -2.76 3.08
CA LEU A 140 0.41 -3.47 1.82
C LEU A 140 0.36 -4.99 2.08
N LEU A 141 1.35 -5.54 2.78
CA LEU A 141 1.35 -6.95 3.19
C LEU A 141 0.13 -7.35 4.03
N ASP A 142 -0.33 -6.47 4.93
CA ASP A 142 -1.56 -6.69 5.72
C ASP A 142 -2.86 -6.54 4.90
N MET A 143 -2.79 -5.94 3.70
CA MET A 143 -3.88 -5.89 2.71
C MET A 143 -3.94 -7.20 1.91
N GLU A 144 -2.80 -7.63 1.38
CA GLU A 144 -2.66 -8.78 0.48
C GLU A 144 -2.89 -10.13 1.18
N THR A 145 -2.64 -10.22 2.50
CA THR A 145 -2.68 -11.50 3.23
C THR A 145 -4.10 -12.03 3.51
N LEU A 146 -4.58 -12.90 2.62
CA LEU A 146 -5.74 -13.77 2.79
C LEU A 146 -5.50 -14.93 3.80
N GLY A 147 -5.09 -14.61 5.02
CA GLY A 147 -5.48 -15.38 6.22
C GLY A 147 -4.74 -16.69 6.55
N LEU A 148 -3.47 -16.90 6.17
CA LEU A 148 -2.70 -18.09 6.59
C LEU A 148 -1.55 -17.79 7.58
N HIS A 149 -1.94 -17.75 8.85
CA HIS A 149 -1.16 -17.97 10.09
C HIS A 149 0.36 -18.24 9.99
N ALA A 150 1.15 -17.18 10.18
CA ALA A 150 2.29 -17.24 11.09
C ALA A 150 1.91 -16.53 12.41
N PRO A 151 2.47 -16.89 13.59
CA PRO A 151 2.21 -16.20 14.85
C PRO A 151 2.93 -14.85 14.88
N LEU A 152 2.38 -13.87 14.16
CA LEU A 152 2.93 -12.53 13.98
C LEU A 152 3.04 -11.82 15.34
N PRO A 153 4.26 -11.58 15.86
CA PRO A 153 4.42 -11.04 17.20
C PRO A 153 3.85 -9.61 17.25
N GLN A 154 3.12 -9.30 18.32
CA GLN A 154 2.46 -8.00 18.59
C GLN A 154 1.07 -7.81 17.96
N LEU A 155 0.54 -8.79 17.21
CA LEU A 155 -0.89 -8.86 16.90
C LEU A 155 -1.70 -9.04 18.21
N LEU A 156 -2.84 -8.33 18.34
CA LEU A 156 -3.69 -8.36 19.53
C LEU A 156 -5.07 -8.97 19.27
N LEU A 157 -5.62 -8.76 18.07
CA LEU A 157 -6.88 -9.33 17.62
C LEU A 157 -6.85 -9.45 16.09
N GLN A 158 -7.36 -10.56 15.58
CA GLN A 158 -7.72 -10.74 14.17
C GLN A 158 -9.08 -11.43 14.13
N GLU A 159 -10.01 -10.92 13.34
CA GLU A 159 -11.35 -11.48 13.17
C GLU A 159 -11.54 -11.96 11.73
N ASN A 160 -12.06 -13.18 11.60
CA ASN A 160 -12.48 -13.81 10.35
C ASN A 160 -13.99 -14.15 10.34
N TRP A 161 -14.73 -13.69 11.35
CA TRP A 161 -16.19 -13.80 11.53
C TRP A 161 -16.80 -15.21 11.66
N ASP A 162 -16.02 -16.30 11.58
CA ASP A 162 -16.50 -17.69 11.74
C ASP A 162 -17.41 -17.90 12.97
N ASN A 163 -17.13 -17.18 14.06
CA ASN A 163 -17.79 -17.34 15.35
C ASN A 163 -18.18 -15.99 16.00
N VAL A 164 -18.71 -15.02 15.23
CA VAL A 164 -19.06 -13.65 15.72
C VAL A 164 -19.76 -13.67 17.10
N LYS A 165 -20.76 -14.53 17.28
CA LYS A 165 -21.58 -14.65 18.52
C LYS A 165 -20.80 -15.11 19.77
N ARG A 166 -19.56 -15.55 19.62
CA ARG A 166 -18.66 -15.95 20.72
C ARG A 166 -17.67 -14.84 21.09
N ALA A 167 -17.18 -14.10 20.09
CA ALA A 167 -16.21 -13.02 20.29
C ALA A 167 -16.88 -11.66 20.59
N TRP A 168 -18.08 -11.42 20.05
CA TRP A 168 -18.77 -10.12 20.11
C TRP A 168 -20.14 -10.22 20.79
N SER A 169 -20.40 -9.31 21.71
CA SER A 169 -21.72 -9.08 22.33
C SER A 169 -22.36 -7.80 21.77
N PRO A 170 -23.67 -7.81 21.44
CA PRO A 170 -24.34 -6.59 20.99
C PRO A 170 -24.46 -5.58 22.14
N MET A 171 -24.22 -4.29 21.87
CA MET A 171 -24.25 -3.23 22.90
C MET A 171 -25.66 -2.72 23.24
N LYS A 172 -26.68 -3.15 22.50
CA LYS A 172 -28.11 -2.84 22.68
C LYS A 172 -28.93 -4.06 22.25
N ASP A 173 -30.24 -4.03 22.47
CA ASP A 173 -31.23 -5.04 22.07
C ASP A 173 -31.47 -5.11 20.53
N GLY A 174 -30.43 -4.83 19.74
CA GLY A 174 -30.46 -4.88 18.27
C GLY A 174 -29.94 -6.21 17.73
N ASN A 175 -30.23 -6.47 16.46
CA ASN A 175 -29.75 -7.64 15.74
C ASN A 175 -28.22 -7.73 15.80
N SER A 176 -27.70 -8.94 16.03
CA SER A 176 -26.27 -9.24 15.84
C SER A 176 -25.88 -9.08 14.36
N PRO A 177 -24.58 -8.83 14.04
CA PRO A 177 -24.09 -8.90 12.68
C PRO A 177 -24.45 -10.24 12.01
N GLN A 178 -24.78 -10.18 10.73
CA GLN A 178 -24.97 -11.37 9.90
C GLN A 178 -23.69 -11.59 9.07
N VAL A 179 -23.34 -12.85 8.84
CA VAL A 179 -22.21 -13.24 7.98
C VAL A 179 -22.80 -13.68 6.66
N GLU A 180 -22.42 -12.98 5.58
CA GLU A 180 -22.84 -13.27 4.21
C GLU A 180 -21.61 -13.64 3.38
N PHE A 181 -21.74 -14.66 2.51
CA PHE A 181 -20.68 -15.07 1.60
C PHE A 181 -20.79 -14.30 0.28
N SER A 182 -19.91 -13.30 0.07
CA SER A 182 -19.81 -12.59 -1.22
C SER A 182 -18.91 -13.35 -2.20
N GLY A 183 -19.30 -13.36 -3.47
CA GLY A 183 -18.54 -13.98 -4.58
C GLY A 183 -17.78 -12.99 -5.47
N THR A 184 -17.50 -11.77 -4.98
CA THR A 184 -16.85 -10.70 -5.74
C THR A 184 -15.32 -10.85 -5.77
N HIS A 185 -14.71 -10.95 -6.95
CA HIS A 185 -13.26 -10.88 -7.11
C HIS A 185 -12.71 -9.49 -6.76
N GLY A 186 -11.48 -9.44 -6.23
CA GLY A 186 -10.93 -8.27 -5.54
C GLY A 186 -10.32 -7.17 -6.43
N PHE A 187 -10.12 -6.02 -5.78
CA PHE A 187 -9.26 -4.87 -6.11
C PHE A 187 -8.81 -4.66 -7.58
N LEU A 188 -9.42 -3.65 -8.22
CA LEU A 188 -8.76 -2.88 -9.28
C LEU A 188 -7.99 -1.71 -8.63
N LEU A 189 -6.67 -1.71 -8.77
CA LEU A 189 -5.79 -0.64 -8.25
C LEU A 189 -5.74 0.55 -9.20
N ASP A 190 -6.35 1.67 -8.82
CA ASP A 190 -6.08 2.99 -9.42
C ASP A 190 -4.71 3.49 -8.92
N THR A 191 -3.82 3.81 -9.86
CA THR A 191 -2.45 4.29 -9.61
C THR A 191 -2.30 5.81 -9.77
N SER A 192 -3.40 6.57 -9.77
CA SER A 192 -3.41 8.03 -9.92
C SER A 192 -2.72 8.77 -8.73
N LEU A 193 -1.46 9.16 -8.95
CA LEU A 193 -0.67 10.00 -8.03
C LEU A 193 -1.15 11.46 -8.06
N GLU A 194 -2.07 11.81 -7.17
CA GLU A 194 -2.49 13.20 -6.93
C GLU A 194 -1.62 13.90 -5.87
N PRO A 195 -1.33 15.21 -6.01
CA PRO A 195 -0.58 15.97 -5.00
C PRO A 195 -1.31 16.01 -3.64
N PRO A 196 -0.59 15.90 -2.50
CA PRO A 196 -1.20 16.01 -1.18
C PRO A 196 -1.74 17.42 -0.92
N LEU A 197 -2.79 17.51 -0.10
CA LEU A 197 -3.31 18.78 0.38
C LEU A 197 -2.26 19.53 1.22
N CYS A 198 -2.26 20.85 1.12
CA CYS A 198 -1.40 21.70 1.94
C CYS A 198 -1.67 21.49 3.44
N GLY A 199 -0.62 21.65 4.24
CA GLY A 199 -0.58 21.35 5.68
C GLY A 199 -0.03 19.96 6.06
N GLN A 200 0.21 19.04 5.12
CA GLN A 200 0.52 17.63 5.45
C GLN A 200 2.01 17.25 5.40
N THR A 201 2.86 17.98 4.68
CA THR A 201 4.27 17.62 4.44
C THR A 201 5.24 18.49 5.26
N LEU A 202 6.53 18.14 5.27
CA LEU A 202 7.57 19.01 5.85
C LEU A 202 7.64 20.38 5.13
N CYS A 203 7.28 20.42 3.84
CA CYS A 203 7.22 21.64 3.04
C CYS A 203 6.06 22.57 3.42
N ASP A 204 5.08 22.08 4.19
CA ASP A 204 3.94 22.84 4.69
C ASP A 204 4.16 23.44 6.09
N ASN A 205 5.20 23.01 6.79
CA ASN A 205 5.49 23.52 8.13
C ASN A 205 5.89 25.00 8.05
N THR A 206 5.13 25.86 8.74
CA THR A 206 5.29 27.32 8.66
C THR A 206 6.64 27.82 9.16
N GLU A 207 7.29 27.13 10.11
CA GLU A 207 8.64 27.46 10.58
C GLU A 207 9.71 27.03 9.57
N VAL A 208 9.54 25.89 8.89
CA VAL A 208 10.42 25.45 7.80
C VAL A 208 10.28 26.40 6.60
N ILE A 209 9.06 26.76 6.20
CA ILE A 209 8.78 27.75 5.17
C ILE A 209 9.39 29.11 5.54
N ALA A 210 9.18 29.58 6.77
CA ALA A 210 9.74 30.83 7.25
C ALA A 210 11.28 30.80 7.25
N SER A 211 11.90 29.73 7.74
CA SER A 211 13.36 29.53 7.73
C SER A 211 13.94 29.51 6.32
N TYR A 212 13.28 28.80 5.39
CA TYR A 212 13.64 28.78 3.96
C TYR A 212 13.56 30.17 3.33
N ASN A 213 12.49 30.92 3.62
CA ASN A 213 12.29 32.26 3.10
C ASN A 213 13.21 33.31 3.75
N GLN A 214 13.52 33.19 5.04
CA GLN A 214 14.34 34.14 5.79
C GLN A 214 15.85 33.94 5.57
N LEU A 215 16.33 32.72 5.29
CA LEU A 215 17.76 32.41 5.17
C LEU A 215 18.17 32.21 3.69
N PRO A 216 18.84 33.19 3.04
CA PRO A 216 19.16 33.12 1.60
C PRO A 216 19.99 31.88 1.20
N ARG A 217 20.80 31.33 2.12
CA ARG A 217 21.57 30.09 1.91
C ARG A 217 20.72 28.90 1.47
N PHE A 218 19.46 28.82 1.89
CA PHE A 218 18.56 27.71 1.55
C PHE A 218 17.88 27.89 0.18
N ARG A 219 17.85 29.13 -0.33
CA ARG A 219 17.32 29.55 -1.64
C ARG A 219 18.41 29.79 -2.69
N GLN A 220 19.64 29.35 -2.42
CA GLN A 220 20.69 29.28 -3.43
C GLN A 220 20.27 28.36 -4.59
N PRO A 221 20.74 28.62 -5.83
CA PRO A 221 20.44 27.77 -6.97
C PRO A 221 20.87 26.32 -6.73
N LYS A 222 20.00 25.38 -7.09
CA LYS A 222 20.22 23.94 -6.95
C LYS A 222 20.43 23.33 -8.33
N VAL A 223 21.32 22.36 -8.43
CA VAL A 223 21.53 21.56 -9.64
C VAL A 223 21.15 20.12 -9.32
N VAL A 224 20.06 19.65 -9.93
CA VAL A 224 19.64 18.25 -9.83
C VAL A 224 20.29 17.48 -10.98
N ARG A 225 21.25 16.62 -10.63
CA ARG A 225 21.96 15.74 -11.56
C ARG A 225 21.19 14.44 -11.69
N TYR A 226 20.90 14.04 -12.93
CA TYR A 226 20.26 12.75 -13.20
C TYR A 226 20.80 12.14 -14.49
N ARG A 227 20.85 10.81 -14.51
CA ARG A 227 21.33 10.03 -15.65
C ARG A 227 20.18 9.24 -16.26
N VAL A 228 19.93 9.44 -17.55
CA VAL A 228 19.08 8.55 -18.34
C VAL A 228 19.97 7.47 -18.94
N VAL A 229 19.69 6.21 -18.63
CA VAL A 229 20.31 5.06 -19.31
C VAL A 229 19.37 4.63 -20.43
N ASN A 230 19.81 4.75 -21.67
CA ASN A 230 18.99 4.50 -22.85
C ASN A 230 19.57 3.29 -23.60
N LEU A 231 18.76 2.25 -23.80
CA LEU A 231 19.23 0.99 -24.38
C LEU A 231 19.01 0.99 -25.91
N HIS A 232 19.95 0.41 -26.65
CA HIS A 232 19.90 0.23 -28.10
C HIS A 232 20.10 -1.25 -28.44
N ASP A 233 19.67 -1.67 -29.62
CA ASP A 233 20.16 -2.93 -30.18
C ASP A 233 21.68 -2.84 -30.42
N ASP A 234 22.36 -3.98 -30.56
CA ASP A 234 23.83 -4.04 -30.61
C ASP A 234 24.42 -3.27 -31.81
N GLY A 235 23.65 -3.14 -32.89
CA GLY A 235 23.97 -2.31 -34.06
C GLY A 235 23.86 -0.79 -33.84
N ARG A 236 23.45 -0.33 -32.64
CA ARG A 236 23.09 1.08 -32.34
C ARG A 236 21.89 1.62 -33.11
N GLU A 237 21.06 0.71 -33.58
CA GLU A 237 19.76 0.99 -34.16
C GLU A 237 18.68 0.80 -33.08
N ASN A 238 17.53 1.44 -33.28
CA ASN A 238 16.36 1.35 -32.40
C ASN A 238 16.64 1.66 -30.90
N PRO A 239 16.85 2.92 -30.48
CA PRO A 239 16.87 3.25 -29.04
C PRO A 239 15.52 2.91 -28.37
N THR A 240 15.54 2.60 -27.06
CA THR A 240 14.33 2.45 -26.24
C THR A 240 13.54 3.75 -26.16
N VAL A 241 14.22 4.89 -26.03
CA VAL A 241 13.62 6.23 -26.06
C VAL A 241 14.38 7.10 -27.05
N SER A 242 13.65 7.80 -27.94
CA SER A 242 14.30 8.68 -28.93
C SER A 242 15.00 9.86 -28.25
N ARG A 243 16.13 10.30 -28.80
CA ARG A 243 16.89 11.45 -28.27
C ARG A 243 16.02 12.71 -28.17
N GLN A 244 15.18 12.95 -29.17
CA GLN A 244 14.21 14.05 -29.20
C GLN A 244 13.22 14.01 -28.03
N GLN A 245 12.75 12.81 -27.64
CA GLN A 245 11.85 12.62 -26.49
C GLN A 245 12.58 12.83 -25.16
N ILE A 246 13.82 12.36 -25.02
CA ILE A 246 14.66 12.63 -23.85
C ILE A 246 14.90 14.15 -23.70
N ASP A 247 15.31 14.83 -24.77
CA ASP A 247 15.57 16.27 -24.78
C ASP A 247 14.28 17.10 -24.53
N PHE A 248 13.12 16.62 -25.01
CA PHE A 248 11.81 17.23 -24.72
C PHE A 248 11.40 17.09 -23.25
N GLN A 249 11.48 15.87 -22.70
CA GLN A 249 11.17 15.62 -21.28
C GLN A 249 12.13 16.39 -20.35
N HIS A 250 13.42 16.42 -20.68
CA HIS A 250 14.41 17.23 -19.97
C HIS A 250 14.07 18.72 -19.99
N ARG A 251 13.66 19.26 -21.15
CA ARG A 251 13.23 20.66 -21.27
C ARG A 251 12.00 20.95 -20.41
N GLN A 252 11.01 20.07 -20.42
CA GLN A 252 9.79 20.23 -19.61
C GLN A 252 10.11 20.18 -18.10
N LEU A 253 11.01 19.31 -17.65
CA LEU A 253 11.54 19.31 -16.27
C LEU A 253 12.28 20.63 -15.95
N ALA A 254 13.17 21.06 -16.84
CA ALA A 254 13.91 22.30 -16.65
C ALA A 254 12.99 23.53 -16.57
N GLU A 255 11.99 23.62 -17.45
CA GLU A 255 10.99 24.69 -17.50
C GLU A 255 10.09 24.69 -16.25
N ALA A 256 9.56 23.53 -15.86
CA ALA A 256 8.69 23.40 -14.70
C ALA A 256 9.37 23.82 -13.38
N PHE A 257 10.67 23.57 -13.23
CA PHE A 257 11.41 23.85 -11.99
C PHE A 257 12.25 25.14 -12.02
N LYS A 258 12.43 25.77 -13.19
CA LYS A 258 13.22 27.01 -13.39
C LYS A 258 12.90 28.11 -12.39
N HIS A 259 11.61 28.33 -12.12
CA HIS A 259 11.13 29.41 -11.25
C HIS A 259 11.44 29.21 -9.75
N TYR A 260 11.86 28.00 -9.34
CA TYR A 260 12.31 27.70 -7.97
C TYR A 260 13.83 27.82 -7.78
N ASN A 261 14.57 28.38 -8.75
CA ASN A 261 16.04 28.31 -8.85
C ASN A 261 16.58 26.86 -8.87
N ILE A 262 15.77 25.90 -9.32
CA ILE A 262 16.17 24.51 -9.50
C ILE A 262 16.49 24.32 -10.98
N SER A 263 17.75 24.03 -11.26
CA SER A 263 18.27 23.65 -12.58
C SER A 263 18.48 22.13 -12.64
N TRP A 264 18.43 21.58 -13.84
CA TRP A 264 18.59 20.14 -14.08
C TRP A 264 19.79 19.91 -14.99
N GLU A 265 20.63 18.94 -14.65
CA GLU A 265 21.81 18.54 -15.41
C GLU A 265 21.61 17.08 -15.83
N LEU A 266 21.34 16.87 -17.12
CA LEU A 266 21.09 15.58 -17.74
C LEU A 266 22.41 14.96 -18.23
N GLU A 267 22.67 13.73 -17.82
CA GLU A 267 23.61 12.83 -18.47
C GLU A 267 22.84 11.74 -19.23
N VAL A 268 23.18 11.46 -20.50
CA VAL A 268 22.61 10.33 -21.24
C VAL A 268 23.68 9.28 -21.45
N LEU A 269 23.48 8.11 -20.84
CA LEU A 269 24.31 6.92 -21.04
C LEU A 269 23.62 6.01 -22.06
N GLU A 270 24.05 6.09 -23.31
CA GLU A 270 23.59 5.22 -24.40
C GLU A 270 24.30 3.84 -24.26
N VAL A 271 23.53 2.75 -24.11
CA VAL A 271 24.06 1.38 -23.94
C VAL A 271 23.60 0.49 -25.08
N SER A 272 24.54 0.03 -25.91
CA SER A 272 24.29 -0.94 -26.98
C SER A 272 24.28 -2.35 -26.40
N ASN A 273 23.10 -2.94 -26.21
CA ASN A 273 22.93 -4.31 -25.73
C ASN A 273 21.51 -4.81 -26.06
N SER A 274 21.34 -5.60 -27.14
CA SER A 274 20.01 -6.06 -27.54
C SER A 274 19.37 -7.01 -26.52
N SER A 275 20.16 -7.71 -25.68
CA SER A 275 19.63 -8.57 -24.63
C SER A 275 18.98 -7.71 -23.54
N LEU A 276 19.69 -6.72 -22.99
CA LEU A 276 19.14 -5.81 -21.98
C LEU A 276 17.98 -4.98 -22.54
N ARG A 277 18.07 -4.52 -23.80
CA ARG A 277 16.99 -3.75 -24.44
C ARG A 277 15.68 -4.54 -24.57
N ARG A 278 15.75 -5.85 -24.79
CA ARG A 278 14.57 -6.74 -24.88
C ARG A 278 14.04 -7.16 -23.51
N ARG A 279 14.73 -6.87 -22.41
CA ARG A 279 14.22 -7.20 -21.06
C ARG A 279 13.15 -6.21 -20.63
N LEU A 280 12.15 -6.74 -19.94
CA LEU A 280 11.15 -5.95 -19.25
C LEU A 280 11.77 -5.32 -17.99
N ILE A 281 11.61 -4.01 -17.84
CA ILE A 281 11.85 -3.36 -16.55
C ILE A 281 10.61 -3.58 -15.69
N LEU A 282 10.73 -4.39 -14.65
CA LEU A 282 9.67 -4.56 -13.66
C LEU A 282 9.64 -3.34 -12.72
N ALA A 283 8.43 -2.88 -12.44
CA ALA A 283 8.15 -1.86 -11.45
C ALA A 283 7.30 -2.49 -10.35
N ASN A 284 7.73 -2.33 -9.10
CA ASN A 284 7.08 -2.84 -7.87
C ASN A 284 7.11 -4.36 -7.64
N CYS A 285 7.58 -5.19 -8.60
CA CYS A 285 7.96 -6.59 -8.37
C CYS A 285 9.48 -6.68 -8.16
N ASP A 286 9.91 -7.18 -7.00
CA ASP A 286 11.31 -7.49 -6.66
C ASP A 286 11.72 -8.78 -7.38
N ILE A 287 12.88 -8.80 -8.03
CA ILE A 287 13.23 -9.96 -8.88
C ILE A 287 13.50 -11.24 -8.08
N SER A 288 13.77 -11.14 -6.76
CA SER A 288 14.00 -12.31 -5.90
C SER A 288 12.73 -13.03 -5.46
N LYS A 289 11.54 -12.56 -5.87
CA LYS A 289 10.24 -13.17 -5.55
C LYS A 289 9.78 -14.17 -6.61
N ILE A 290 10.22 -14.00 -7.85
CA ILE A 290 9.73 -14.72 -9.02
C ILE A 290 10.12 -16.21 -8.91
N GLY A 291 9.18 -17.04 -8.48
CA GLY A 291 9.39 -18.47 -8.27
C GLY A 291 9.97 -18.84 -6.90
N ASP A 292 9.64 -18.11 -5.82
CA ASP A 292 10.15 -18.41 -4.46
C ASP A 292 9.32 -19.48 -3.68
N GLU A 293 8.47 -20.23 -4.38
CA GLU A 293 7.41 -21.15 -3.89
C GLU A 293 6.22 -20.44 -3.17
N ASN A 294 6.20 -19.11 -3.07
CA ASN A 294 5.03 -18.33 -2.63
C ASN A 294 4.32 -17.67 -3.84
N CYS A 295 3.15 -17.10 -3.62
CA CYS A 295 2.43 -16.32 -4.63
C CYS A 295 2.35 -14.86 -4.20
N ASP A 296 3.24 -14.03 -4.73
CA ASP A 296 3.34 -12.60 -4.49
C ASP A 296 2.47 -11.80 -5.49
N PRO A 297 1.44 -11.08 -5.03
CA PRO A 297 0.50 -10.38 -5.90
C PRO A 297 1.14 -9.31 -6.80
N GLU A 298 2.24 -8.67 -6.38
CA GLU A 298 2.97 -7.70 -7.19
C GLU A 298 3.67 -8.34 -8.40
N CYS A 299 4.00 -9.63 -8.32
CA CYS A 299 4.64 -10.42 -9.36
C CYS A 299 3.65 -11.35 -10.09
N ASN A 300 2.37 -11.38 -9.68
CA ASN A 300 1.31 -12.19 -10.29
C ASN A 300 0.78 -11.60 -11.62
N HIS A 301 1.63 -11.59 -12.65
CA HIS A 301 1.23 -11.21 -14.00
C HIS A 301 1.87 -12.08 -15.08
N THR A 302 1.28 -12.11 -16.28
CA THR A 302 1.70 -12.99 -17.39
C THR A 302 3.16 -12.80 -17.81
N LEU A 303 3.72 -11.60 -17.60
CA LEU A 303 5.10 -11.24 -17.98
C LEU A 303 6.18 -11.86 -17.07
N THR A 304 5.79 -12.45 -15.95
CA THR A 304 6.63 -13.22 -14.99
C THR A 304 6.12 -14.65 -14.83
N GLY A 305 5.19 -15.09 -15.69
CA GLY A 305 4.62 -16.45 -15.63
C GLY A 305 3.49 -16.63 -14.63
N HIS A 306 2.94 -15.54 -14.08
CA HIS A 306 2.20 -15.50 -12.81
C HIS A 306 3.10 -15.90 -11.64
N ASP A 307 4.02 -14.99 -11.33
CA ASP A 307 5.00 -15.08 -10.25
C ASP A 307 5.84 -16.36 -10.28
N GLY A 308 6.64 -16.49 -11.33
CA GLY A 308 7.40 -17.71 -11.61
C GLY A 308 6.52 -18.92 -11.88
N GLY A 309 5.19 -18.81 -11.86
CA GLY A 309 4.21 -19.89 -11.95
C GLY A 309 3.55 -20.27 -10.62
N ASP A 310 4.04 -19.80 -9.47
CA ASP A 310 3.56 -20.21 -8.15
C ASP A 310 2.16 -19.66 -7.81
N CYS A 311 1.77 -18.54 -8.44
CA CYS A 311 0.38 -18.06 -8.41
C CYS A 311 -0.60 -18.90 -9.26
N ARG A 312 -0.18 -19.99 -9.91
CA ARG A 312 -1.04 -20.83 -10.77
C ARG A 312 -1.47 -22.11 -10.05
N HIS A 313 -2.74 -22.18 -9.67
CA HIS A 313 -3.34 -23.35 -9.00
C HIS A 313 -3.52 -24.59 -9.92
N LEU A 314 -2.45 -25.11 -10.51
CA LEU A 314 -2.43 -26.24 -11.45
C LEU A 314 -2.64 -27.60 -10.75
N ARG A 315 -3.89 -27.95 -10.43
CA ARG A 315 -4.28 -29.27 -9.92
C ARG A 315 -4.38 -30.36 -10.99
N HIS A 316 -3.25 -30.83 -11.56
CA HIS A 316 -3.25 -32.01 -12.43
C HIS A 316 -2.16 -33.06 -12.10
N PRO A 317 -2.48 -34.37 -11.93
CA PRO A 317 -1.50 -35.40 -11.56
C PRO A 317 -0.54 -35.90 -12.67
N ALA A 318 -0.22 -35.09 -13.68
CA ALA A 318 0.34 -35.60 -14.95
C ALA A 318 1.67 -34.95 -15.42
N PHE A 319 2.24 -34.00 -14.67
CA PHE A 319 3.35 -33.16 -15.13
C PHE A 319 4.71 -33.88 -15.35
N VAL A 320 4.93 -35.05 -14.74
CA VAL A 320 6.19 -35.83 -14.86
C VAL A 320 6.47 -36.33 -16.30
N LYS A 321 5.50 -36.20 -17.22
CA LYS A 321 5.69 -36.49 -18.66
C LYS A 321 5.88 -35.25 -19.54
N LYS A 322 5.74 -34.06 -18.98
CA LYS A 322 6.01 -32.77 -19.64
C LYS A 322 7.42 -32.27 -19.33
N GLN A 323 7.87 -32.44 -18.07
CA GLN A 323 9.17 -31.97 -17.64
C GLN A 323 10.31 -32.55 -18.51
N GLN A 324 11.18 -31.68 -19.04
CA GLN A 324 12.34 -32.04 -19.87
C GLN A 324 12.01 -32.88 -21.11
N ASN A 325 11.15 -32.35 -22.01
CA ASN A 325 10.72 -33.05 -23.23
C ASN A 325 11.32 -32.50 -24.54
N GLY A 326 12.17 -31.46 -24.47
CA GLY A 326 12.69 -30.71 -25.61
C GLY A 326 11.77 -29.57 -26.08
N VAL A 327 10.82 -29.14 -25.23
CA VAL A 327 9.84 -28.09 -25.51
C VAL A 327 9.45 -27.43 -24.19
N CYS A 328 9.75 -26.13 -24.04
CA CYS A 328 9.31 -25.31 -22.91
C CYS A 328 7.79 -25.39 -22.70
N ASP A 329 7.39 -26.21 -21.74
CA ASP A 329 6.01 -26.47 -21.40
C ASP A 329 5.59 -25.48 -20.32
N MET A 330 4.77 -24.49 -20.69
CA MET A 330 4.38 -23.38 -19.79
C MET A 330 3.57 -23.85 -18.57
N ASP A 331 3.18 -25.12 -18.48
CA ASP A 331 2.60 -25.74 -17.27
C ASP A 331 3.66 -26.26 -16.29
N CYS A 332 4.93 -26.33 -16.69
CA CYS A 332 6.10 -26.76 -15.91
C CYS A 332 7.18 -25.66 -15.79
N ASN A 333 6.94 -24.48 -16.38
CA ASN A 333 7.80 -23.31 -16.32
C ASN A 333 7.70 -22.60 -14.95
N TYR A 334 8.13 -23.29 -13.87
CA TYR A 334 8.23 -22.77 -12.51
C TYR A 334 9.34 -23.42 -11.68
N GLU A 335 9.80 -22.77 -10.61
CA GLU A 335 11.01 -23.15 -9.84
C GLU A 335 10.97 -24.58 -9.32
N ARG A 336 9.82 -25.06 -8.85
CA ARG A 336 9.66 -26.44 -8.38
C ARG A 336 9.92 -27.51 -9.45
N PHE A 337 9.87 -27.14 -10.74
CA PHE A 337 10.29 -27.96 -11.88
C PHE A 337 11.58 -27.44 -12.55
N ASN A 338 12.29 -26.49 -11.92
CA ASN A 338 13.48 -25.79 -12.43
C ASN A 338 13.19 -25.11 -13.79
N PHE A 339 12.08 -24.37 -13.91
CA PHE A 339 11.65 -23.70 -15.14
C PHE A 339 11.66 -24.64 -16.36
N ASP A 340 10.92 -25.74 -16.23
CA ASP A 340 10.92 -26.91 -17.11
C ASP A 340 12.31 -27.55 -17.32
N GLY A 341 13.02 -27.79 -16.21
CA GLY A 341 14.37 -28.36 -16.21
C GLY A 341 15.43 -27.51 -16.92
N GLY A 342 15.15 -26.22 -17.11
CA GLY A 342 15.95 -25.25 -17.86
C GLY A 342 15.43 -24.97 -19.28
N GLU A 343 14.53 -25.78 -19.83
CA GLU A 343 14.10 -25.68 -21.24
C GLU A 343 13.36 -24.37 -21.55
N CYS A 344 12.74 -23.73 -20.55
CA CYS A 344 12.13 -22.41 -20.70
C CYS A 344 13.11 -21.22 -20.66
N CYS A 345 14.38 -21.48 -20.34
CA CYS A 345 15.48 -20.52 -20.37
C CYS A 345 16.58 -20.86 -21.38
N ASP A 346 16.38 -21.89 -22.21
CA ASP A 346 17.31 -22.30 -23.25
C ASP A 346 16.99 -21.59 -24.60
N PRO A 347 17.89 -20.75 -25.14
CA PRO A 347 17.70 -20.07 -26.41
C PRO A 347 17.76 -20.99 -27.65
N GLU A 348 18.16 -22.25 -27.53
CA GLU A 348 18.04 -23.25 -28.60
C GLU A 348 16.63 -23.88 -28.66
N ILE A 349 15.87 -23.83 -27.57
CA ILE A 349 14.53 -24.43 -27.44
C ILE A 349 13.42 -23.38 -27.55
N THR A 350 13.61 -22.18 -26.99
CA THR A 350 12.52 -21.20 -26.84
C THR A 350 12.96 -19.74 -27.01
N ASP A 351 12.00 -18.85 -27.25
CA ASP A 351 12.25 -17.41 -27.19
C ASP A 351 12.27 -16.95 -25.73
N VAL A 352 13.45 -17.08 -25.11
CA VAL A 352 13.73 -16.69 -23.72
C VAL A 352 13.27 -15.27 -23.36
N THR A 353 13.11 -14.36 -24.35
CA THR A 353 12.55 -13.01 -24.12
C THR A 353 11.03 -12.99 -23.90
N LYS A 354 10.38 -14.16 -23.92
CA LYS A 354 8.95 -14.37 -23.64
C LYS A 354 8.65 -15.54 -22.69
N THR A 355 9.65 -16.36 -22.36
CA THR A 355 9.47 -17.61 -21.58
C THR A 355 10.42 -17.77 -20.40
N CYS A 356 11.57 -17.09 -20.36
CA CYS A 356 12.53 -17.28 -19.27
C CYS A 356 12.17 -16.43 -18.04
N PHE A 357 11.47 -17.04 -17.09
CA PHE A 357 11.05 -16.40 -15.83
C PHE A 357 12.09 -16.53 -14.71
N ASP A 358 12.95 -17.55 -14.76
CA ASP A 358 14.09 -17.77 -13.85
C ASP A 358 14.84 -16.45 -13.55
N PRO A 359 14.89 -15.98 -12.28
CA PRO A 359 15.51 -14.71 -11.91
C PRO A 359 17.04 -14.77 -11.83
N ASP A 360 17.64 -15.96 -11.66
CA ASP A 360 19.09 -16.16 -11.64
C ASP A 360 19.67 -16.37 -13.05
N SER A 361 18.85 -16.83 -14.00
CA SER A 361 19.23 -17.05 -15.40
C SER A 361 19.90 -15.82 -16.04
N PRO A 362 20.99 -16.02 -16.80
CA PRO A 362 21.58 -14.95 -17.61
C PRO A 362 20.62 -14.49 -18.72
N TYR A 363 19.67 -15.34 -19.15
CA TYR A 363 18.71 -15.08 -20.22
C TYR A 363 17.36 -14.53 -19.74
N ARG A 364 17.16 -14.38 -18.43
CA ARG A 364 15.91 -13.91 -17.82
C ARG A 364 15.28 -12.71 -18.51
N MET A 365 13.97 -12.76 -18.63
CA MET A 365 13.16 -11.73 -19.30
C MET A 365 13.14 -10.39 -18.55
N ALA A 366 13.33 -10.39 -17.24
CA ALA A 366 13.11 -9.23 -16.37
C ALA A 366 14.39 -8.61 -15.80
N ILE A 367 14.31 -7.31 -15.47
CA ILE A 367 15.26 -6.59 -14.61
C ILE A 367 14.50 -5.62 -13.69
N GLU A 368 15.02 -5.41 -12.48
CA GLU A 368 14.45 -4.51 -11.45
C GLU A 368 15.14 -3.14 -11.41
N LEU A 369 14.41 -2.10 -11.00
CA LEU A 369 14.95 -0.78 -10.65
C LEU A 369 15.27 -0.66 -9.15
N VAL A 370 16.48 -1.07 -8.74
CA VAL A 370 16.93 -0.95 -7.34
C VAL A 370 17.19 0.51 -6.95
N PHE A 371 16.33 1.08 -6.10
CA PHE A 371 16.49 2.43 -5.54
C PHE A 371 17.22 2.41 -4.19
N LEU A 372 18.42 2.99 -4.13
CA LEU A 372 19.26 2.99 -2.93
C LEU A 372 18.87 4.07 -1.90
N ASN A 373 18.06 3.73 -0.89
CA ASN A 373 17.97 4.44 0.41
C ASN A 373 17.37 3.55 1.52
N LYS A 374 17.54 3.92 2.81
CA LYS A 374 17.28 3.07 3.99
C LYS A 374 16.28 3.63 5.03
N ASP A 375 15.89 2.74 5.96
CA ASP A 375 15.40 2.92 7.35
C ASP A 375 13.89 2.73 7.68
N HIS A 376 13.58 2.33 8.94
CA HIS A 376 12.38 1.56 9.41
C HIS A 376 11.38 2.33 10.33
N ILE A 377 10.19 1.75 10.68
CA ILE A 377 9.32 1.97 11.91
C ILE A 377 8.04 1.05 11.95
N THR A 378 7.53 0.52 13.11
CA THR A 378 6.63 -0.70 13.26
C THR A 378 5.44 -0.59 14.32
N SER A 379 4.21 -1.20 14.38
CA SER A 379 3.39 -2.27 13.71
C SER A 379 1.73 -2.29 13.72
N ILE A 380 0.88 -1.21 13.60
CA ILE A 380 -0.57 -1.06 13.01
C ILE A 380 -1.99 -1.24 13.70
N LYS A 381 -3.07 -0.66 13.10
CA LYS A 381 -4.46 -1.20 12.97
C LYS A 381 -5.03 -1.17 11.51
N LEU A 382 -5.78 -2.21 11.05
CA LEU A 382 -6.47 -2.27 9.73
C LEU A 382 -7.92 -2.77 9.78
N THR A 383 -8.72 -2.47 8.74
CA THR A 383 -10.08 -2.99 8.50
C THR A 383 -10.46 -2.88 7.02
N GLU A 384 -11.09 -3.90 6.42
CA GLU A 384 -11.65 -3.84 5.05
C GLU A 384 -13.17 -3.64 5.04
N PHE A 385 -13.67 -2.85 4.08
CA PHE A 385 -15.07 -2.43 3.98
C PHE A 385 -15.63 -2.47 2.56
N ALA A 386 -16.91 -2.81 2.40
CA ALA A 386 -17.71 -2.56 1.19
C ALA A 386 -19.15 -2.17 1.56
N HIS A 387 -19.88 -1.48 0.67
CA HIS A 387 -21.31 -1.17 0.85
C HIS A 387 -22.00 -1.09 -0.52
#